data_AF-U2LAW5-F1
#
_entry.id   AF-U2LAW5-F1
#
_cell.length_a   1.000
_cell.length_b   1.000
_cell.length_c   1.000
_cell.angle_alpha   90.00
_cell.angle_beta   90.00
_cell.angle_gamma   90.00
#
_symmetry.space_group_name_H-M   'P 1'
#
loop_
_entity.id
_entity.type
_entity.pdbx_description
1 polymer ?
#
loop_
_entity_poly.entity_id
_entity_poly.type
_entity_poly.pdbx_seq_one_letter_code
_entity_poly.pdbx_strand_id
1 'polypeptide(L)' 'MIEVMRLNGKKYWINPHMIESMEENPDLTLAMLSGRKIVVKDKPEDIIEKIIAYRKKIGINTQEV' A
#
# COMPACT_ATOMS: atom_id res chain seq x y z
N MET A 1 5.68 6.62 -4.41
CA MET A 1 4.23 6.72 -4.16
C MET A 1 3.52 5.67 -5.00
N ILE A 2 2.55 4.96 -4.42
CA ILE A 2 1.67 4.01 -5.12
C ILE A 2 0.23 4.53 -5.13
N GLU A 3 -0.51 4.26 -6.21
CA GLU A 3 -1.93 4.63 -6.34
C GLU A 3 -2.81 3.55 -5.69
N VAL A 4 -3.76 3.98 -4.87
CA VAL A 4 -4.81 3.14 -4.25
C VAL A 4 -6.16 3.80 -4.45
N MET A 5 -7.22 3.01 -4.39
CA MET A 5 -8.61 3.45 -4.51
C MET A 5 -9.28 3.38 -3.14
N ARG A 6 -9.70 4.52 -2.62
CA ARG A 6 -10.50 4.54 -1.39
C ARG A 6 -11.91 4.01 -1.63
N LEU A 7 -12.61 3.67 -0.55
CA LEU A 7 -14.01 3.22 -0.62
C LEU A 7 -14.95 4.19 -1.35
N ASN A 8 -14.65 5.50 -1.28
CA ASN A 8 -15.40 6.55 -1.98
C ASN A 8 -15.09 6.66 -3.49
N GLY A 9 -14.32 5.73 -4.06
CA GLY A 9 -13.95 5.71 -5.48
C GLY A 9 -12.89 6.74 -5.89
N LYS A 10 -12.40 7.56 -4.95
CA LYS A 10 -11.32 8.52 -5.25
C LYS A 10 -9.97 7.82 -5.24
N LYS A 11 -9.16 8.16 -6.24
CA LYS A 11 -7.74 7.82 -6.29
C LYS A 11 -6.99 8.54 -5.17
N TYR A 12 -6.08 7.82 -4.55
CA TYR A 12 -5.27 8.29 -3.45
C TYR A 12 -3.85 7.76 -3.61
N TRP A 13 -2.85 8.56 -3.26
CA TRP A 13 -1.45 8.15 -3.37
C TRP A 13 -0.83 8.05 -1.98
N ILE A 14 -0.21 6.91 -1.70
CA ILE A 14 0.44 6.64 -0.42
C ILE A 14 1.91 6.28 -0.61
N ASN A 15 2.70 6.52 0.44
CA ASN A 15 4.06 6.03 0.50
C ASN A 15 4.04 4.55 0.93
N PRO A 16 4.42 3.60 0.06
CA PRO A 16 4.43 2.19 0.42
C PRO A 16 5.40 1.85 1.55
N HIS A 17 6.47 2.62 1.74
CA HIS A 17 7.46 2.39 2.82
C HIS A 17 6.92 2.75 4.20
N MET A 18 5.77 3.43 4.27
CA MET A 18 5.13 3.78 5.54
C MET A 18 4.00 2.81 5.90
N ILE A 19 3.70 1.83 5.05
CA ILE A 19 2.73 0.78 5.37
C ILE A 19 3.38 -0.14 6.39
N GLU A 20 2.77 -0.25 7.55
CA GLU A 20 3.19 -1.13 8.64
C GLU A 20 2.56 -2.52 8.48
N SER A 21 1.26 -2.57 8.20
CA SER A 21 0.53 -3.82 7.98
C SER A 21 -0.69 -3.61 7.09
N MET A 22 -1.19 -4.73 6.55
CA MET A 22 -2.40 -4.78 5.73
C MET A 22 -3.30 -5.88 6.29
N GLU A 23 -4.56 -5.56 6.55
CA GLU A 23 -5.56 -6.49 7.08
C GLU A 23 -6.82 -6.44 6.23
N GLU A 24 -7.31 -7.60 5.79
CA GLU A 24 -8.54 -7.72 5.01
C GLU A 24 -9.70 -8.13 5.93
N ASN A 25 -10.65 -7.22 6.15
CA ASN A 25 -11.81 -7.44 7.01
C ASN A 25 -12.90 -6.37 6.82
N PRO A 26 -14.02 -6.62 6.09
CA PRO A 26 -14.13 -7.35 4.81
C PRO A 26 -13.45 -6.60 3.62
N ASP A 27 -13.14 -5.32 3.81
CA ASP A 27 -12.34 -4.49 2.91
C ASP A 27 -10.88 -4.44 3.39
N LEU A 28 -9.96 -3.98 2.55
CA LEU A 28 -8.55 -3.89 2.89
C LEU A 28 -8.24 -2.62 3.70
N THR A 29 -7.70 -2.80 4.91
CA THR A 29 -7.20 -1.73 5.77
C THR A 29 -5.67 -1.70 5.77
N LEU A 30 -5.10 -0.56 5.37
CA LEU A 30 -3.67 -0.28 5.42
C LEU A 30 -3.37 0.48 6.72
N ALA A 31 -2.63 -0.13 7.63
CA ALA A 31 -2.10 0.54 8.80
C ALA A 31 -0.76 1.18 8.44
N MET A 32 -0.63 2.48 8.73
CA MET A 32 0.59 3.25 8.47
C MET A 32 1.38 3.40 9.77
N LEU A 33 2.71 3.42 9.68
CA LEU A 33 3.63 3.68 10.80
C LEU A 33 3.35 5.00 11.53
N SER A 34 2.66 5.94 10.89
CA SER A 34 2.22 7.20 11.51
C SER A 34 0.98 7.05 12.41
N GLY A 35 0.47 5.83 12.63
CA GLY A 35 -0.80 5.56 13.31
C GLY A 35 -2.05 5.84 12.46
N ARG A 36 -1.90 6.23 11.18
CA ARG A 36 -3.05 6.46 10.29
C ARG A 36 -3.52 5.13 9.73
N LYS A 37 -4.84 4.93 9.67
CA LYS A 37 -5.46 3.78 8.99
C LYS A 37 -6.18 4.25 7.73
N ILE A 38 -6.00 3.52 6.63
CA ILE A 38 -6.58 3.86 5.34
C ILE A 38 -7.31 2.62 4.83
N VAL A 39 -8.61 2.74 4.59
CA VAL A 39 -9.41 1.66 3.98
C VAL A 39 -9.48 1.87 2.48
N VAL A 40 -9.16 0.81 1.73
CA VAL A 40 -9.07 0.80 0.28
C VAL A 40 -9.94 -0.33 -0.30
N LYS A 41 -10.34 -0.17 -1.57
CA LYS A 41 -11.07 -1.19 -2.34
C LYS A 41 -10.14 -2.17 -3.05
N ASP A 42 -8.87 -1.80 -3.21
CA ASP A 42 -7.86 -2.67 -3.80
C ASP A 42 -7.70 -3.94 -2.98
N LYS A 43 -7.39 -5.04 -3.66
CA LYS A 43 -7.04 -6.28 -2.98
C LYS A 43 -5.59 -6.25 -2.47
N PRO A 44 -5.25 -7.07 -1.47
CA PRO A 44 -3.88 -7.16 -0.98
C PRO A 44 -2.86 -7.43 -2.08
N GLU A 45 -3.19 -8.31 -3.03
CA GLU A 45 -2.30 -8.69 -4.13
C GLU A 45 -1.97 -7.51 -5.04
N ASP A 46 -2.97 -6.69 -5.38
CA ASP A 46 -2.78 -5.50 -6.22
C ASP A 46 -1.84 -4.49 -5.55
N ILE A 47 -1.98 -4.32 -4.23
CA ILE A 47 -1.10 -3.44 -3.45
C ILE A 47 0.32 -3.99 -3.43
N ILE A 48 0.50 -5.29 -3.21
CA ILE A 48 1.81 -5.95 -3.21
C ILE A 48 2.50 -5.78 -4.57
N GLU A 49 1.81 -6.01 -5.68
CA GLU A 49 2.37 -5.82 -7.02
C GLU A 49 2.82 -4.38 -7.27
N LYS A 50 1.99 -3.40 -6.84
CA LYS A 50 2.34 -1.98 -6.93
C LYS A 50 3.58 -1.64 -6.08
N ILE A 51 3.73 -2.25 -4.91
CA ILE A 51 4.91 -2.09 -4.04
C ILE A 51 6.15 -2.68 -4.72
N ILE A 52 6.06 -3.91 -5.27
CA ILE A 52 7.16 -4.57 -5.99
C ILE A 52 7.58 -3.73 -7.19
N ALA A 53 6.63 -3.27 -8.00
CA ALA A 53 6.89 -2.43 -9.17
C ALA A 53 7.54 -1.09 -8.77
N TYR A 54 7.08 -0.50 -7.66
CA TYR A 54 7.69 0.71 -7.10
C TYR A 54 9.14 0.46 -6.66
N ARG A 55 9.41 -0.61 -5.90
CA ARG A 55 10.75 -1.00 -5.43
C ARG A 55 11.72 -1.25 -6.60
N LYS A 56 11.27 -1.96 -7.64
CA LYS A 56 12.04 -2.17 -8.87
C LYS A 56 12.40 -0.85 -9.57
N LYS A 57 11.48 0.11 -9.63
CA LYS A 57 11.70 1.42 -10.27
C LYS A 57 12.73 2.28 -9.54
N ILE A 58 12.77 2.23 -8.21
CA ILE A 58 13.71 3.03 -7.41
C ILE A 58 15.08 2.33 -7.24
N GLY A 59 15.28 1.16 -7.84
CA GLY A 59 16.56 0.45 -7.81
C GLY A 59 16.90 -0.19 -6.47
N ILE A 60 15.96 -0.28 -5.54
CA ILE A 60 16.15 -1.00 -4.27
C ILE A 60 15.99 -2.50 -4.58
N ASN A 61 17.09 -3.11 -5.02
CA ASN A 61 17.25 -4.56 -5.12
C ASN A 61 17.95 -5.17 -3.89
N THR A 62 18.30 -4.36 -2.90
CA THR A 62 18.94 -4.83 -1.66
C THR A 62 17.85 -5.19 -0.67
N GLN A 63 17.86 -6.44 -0.21
CA GLN A 63 17.04 -6.93 0.90
C GLN A 63 17.04 -5.90 2.04
N GLU A 64 15.86 -5.62 2.60
CA GLU A 64 15.76 -5.00 3.93
C GLU A 64 16.37 -6.02 4.90
N VAL A 65 17.61 -5.77 5.32
CA VAL A 65 18.32 -6.54 6.35
C VAL A 65 18.00 -5.96 7.70
#